data_AF-A0A9D6R7M0-F1
#
_entry.id   AF-A0A9D6R7M0-F1
#
_cell.length_a   1.000
_cell.length_b   1.000
_cell.length_c   1.000
_cell.angle_alpha   90.00
_cell.angle_beta   90.00
_cell.angle_gamma   90.00
#
_symmetry.space_group_name_H-M   'P 1'
#
loop_
_entity.id
_entity.type
_entity.pdbx_description
1 polymer ?
#
loop_
_entity_poly.entity_id
_entity_poly.type
_entity_poly.pdbx_seq_one_letter_code
_entity_poly.pdbx_strand_id
1 'polypeptide(L)' 'WGDRPKAYHTWYEPFDEQAAIERSVRFVLSQPITAFASPGDTRLLPMAIAAAENFRAMEYAEQQAVVKAAVDYQPLFAPA' A
#
# COMPACT_ATOMS: atom_id res chain seq x y z
N TRP A 1 -15.92 5.23 -4.63
CA TRP A 1 -15.88 6.67 -4.29
C TRP A 1 -17.16 7.19 -3.62
N GLY A 2 -18.20 6.38 -3.39
CA GLY A 2 -19.47 6.91 -2.87
C GLY A 2 -20.00 7.99 -3.81
N ASP A 3 -20.38 9.14 -3.25
CA ASP A 3 -20.85 10.30 -4.01
C ASP A 3 -19.73 11.18 -4.58
N ARG A 4 -18.45 10.83 -4.37
CA ARG A 4 -17.29 11.59 -4.86
C ARG A 4 -16.94 11.22 -6.31
N PRO A 5 -16.35 12.14 -7.09
CA PRO A 5 -15.79 11.83 -8.40
C PRO A 5 -14.71 10.74 -8.32
N LYS A 6 -14.69 9.84 -9.30
CA LYS A 6 -13.67 8.79 -9.41
C LYS A 6 -12.34 9.40 -9.85
N ALA A 7 -11.32 9.32 -8.99
CA ALA A 7 -9.99 9.88 -9.25
C ALA A 7 -8.99 8.88 -9.90
N TYR A 8 -9.25 7.58 -9.77
CA TYR A 8 -8.34 6.51 -10.20
C TYR A 8 -9.00 5.49 -11.13
N HIS A 9 -8.22 4.80 -11.94
CA HIS A 9 -8.74 3.76 -12.84
C HIS A 9 -9.14 2.48 -12.09
N THR A 10 -8.58 2.25 -10.91
CA THR A 10 -8.94 1.14 -10.00
C THR A 10 -10.40 1.19 -9.56
N TRP A 11 -10.92 0.04 -9.13
CA TRP A 11 -12.28 -0.09 -8.56
C TRP A 11 -12.34 0.36 -7.09
N TYR A 12 -11.19 0.53 -6.44
CA TYR A 12 -10.99 1.05 -5.09
C TYR A 12 -10.12 2.31 -5.11
N GLU A 13 -10.18 3.11 -4.04
CA GLU A 13 -9.27 4.26 -3.86
C GLU A 13 -7.91 3.77 -3.34
N PRO A 14 -6.83 3.89 -4.14
CA PRO A 14 -5.50 3.45 -3.73
C PRO A 14 -4.82 4.49 -2.83
N PHE A 15 -3.76 4.09 -2.13
CA PHE A 15 -2.79 5.07 -1.62
C PHE A 15 -2.08 5.74 -2.81
N ASP A 16 -1.95 7.05 -2.74
CA ASP A 16 -1.38 7.90 -3.79
C ASP A 16 -0.25 8.82 -3.29
N GLU A 17 0.07 8.76 -2.00
CA GLU A 17 1.22 9.44 -1.41
C GLU A 17 2.46 8.53 -1.38
N GLN A 18 3.63 9.08 -1.73
CA GLN A 18 4.89 8.33 -1.79
C GLN A 18 5.22 7.65 -0.47
N ALA A 19 5.07 8.35 0.66
CA ALA A 19 5.37 7.79 1.98
C ALA A 19 4.43 6.63 2.37
N ALA A 20 3.17 6.67 1.93
CA ALA A 20 2.23 5.57 2.15
C ALA A 20 2.60 4.35 1.30
N ILE A 21 2.92 4.56 0.02
CA ILE A 21 3.36 3.51 -0.90
C ILE A 21 4.69 2.88 -0.42
N GLU A 22 5.67 3.68 -0.01
CA GLU A 22 6.94 3.20 0.54
C GLU A 22 6.74 2.33 1.78
N ARG A 23 5.89 2.77 2.70
CA ARG A 23 5.55 2.00 3.90
C ARG A 23 4.91 0.66 3.53
N SER A 24 3.95 0.65 2.60
CA SER A 24 3.28 -0.57 2.13
C SER A 24 4.25 -1.54 1.42
N VAL A 25 5.10 -1.03 0.53
CA VAL A 25 6.09 -1.83 -0.21
C VAL A 25 7.15 -2.39 0.74
N ARG A 26 7.68 -1.58 1.67
CA ARG A 26 8.62 -2.07 2.69
C ARG A 26 7.99 -3.13 3.60
N PHE A 27 6.75 -2.95 4.02
CA PHE A 27 6.05 -3.92 4.85
C PHE A 27 5.91 -5.27 4.14
N VAL A 28 5.39 -5.27 2.90
CA VAL A 28 5.11 -6.50 2.15
C VAL A 28 6.40 -7.23 1.78
N LEU A 29 7.45 -6.50 1.34
CA LEU A 29 8.75 -7.10 1.00
C LEU A 29 9.56 -7.55 2.22
N SER A 30 9.18 -7.17 3.44
CA SER A 30 9.77 -7.69 4.68
C SER A 30 9.17 -9.05 5.10
N GLN A 31 8.14 -9.52 4.39
CA GLN A 31 7.55 -10.84 4.60
C GLN A 31 8.30 -11.90 3.76
N PRO A 32 8.18 -13.20 4.09
CA PRO A 32 8.81 -14.28 3.31
C PRO A 32 8.10 -14.52 1.97
N ILE A 33 8.18 -13.55 1.06
CA ILE A 33 7.56 -13.57 -0.27
C ILE A 33 8.60 -13.31 -1.36
N THR A 34 8.24 -13.62 -2.61
CA THR A 34 9.11 -13.40 -3.78
C THR A 34 8.63 -12.25 -4.68
N ALA A 35 7.36 -11.86 -4.57
CA ALA A 35 6.75 -10.78 -5.35
C ALA A 35 5.55 -10.19 -4.61
N PHE A 36 5.18 -8.96 -4.94
CA PHE A 36 3.96 -8.30 -4.49
C PHE A 36 3.15 -7.78 -5.70
N ALA A 37 1.86 -7.54 -5.51
CA ALA A 37 1.01 -6.99 -6.56
C ALA A 37 1.35 -5.52 -6.83
N SER A 38 1.58 -5.16 -8.09
CA SER A 38 1.76 -3.76 -8.48
C SER A 38 0.47 -2.94 -8.27
N PRO A 39 0.57 -1.61 -8.13
CA PRO A 39 -0.60 -0.75 -8.15
C PRO A 39 -1.44 -0.96 -9.42
N GLY A 40 -2.77 -0.98 -9.27
CA GLY A 40 -3.68 -1.16 -10.40
C GLY A 40 -3.89 0.09 -11.25
N ASP A 41 -3.54 1.28 -10.75
CA ASP A 41 -3.47 2.51 -11.53
C ASP A 41 -2.02 2.74 -11.97
N THR A 42 -1.77 2.69 -13.28
CA THR A 42 -0.41 2.74 -13.85
C THR A 42 0.33 4.04 -13.53
N ARG A 43 -0.37 5.12 -13.19
CA ARG A 43 0.24 6.39 -12.77
C ARG A 43 1.01 6.26 -11.44
N LEU A 44 0.64 5.29 -10.62
CA LEU A 44 1.27 5.01 -9.33
C LEU A 44 2.43 3.99 -9.43
N LEU A 45 2.60 3.35 -10.58
CA LEU A 45 3.64 2.34 -10.78
C LEU A 45 5.07 2.89 -10.54
N PRO A 46 5.46 4.10 -11.00
CA PRO A 46 6.79 4.64 -10.72
C PRO A 46 7.10 4.77 -9.22
N MET A 47 6.08 5.08 -8.41
CA MET A 47 6.22 5.25 -6.95
C MET A 47 6.51 3.92 -6.27
N ALA A 48 5.82 2.85 -6.69
CA ALA A 48 6.04 1.50 -6.18
C ALA A 48 7.40 0.94 -6.61
N ILE A 49 7.85 1.22 -7.84
CA ILE A 49 9.19 0.85 -8.32
C ILE A 49 10.26 1.56 -7.49
N ALA A 50 10.15 2.88 -7.32
CA ALA A 50 11.10 3.65 -6.52
C ALA A 50 11.15 3.17 -5.05
N ALA A 51 10.01 2.81 -4.47
CA ALA A 51 9.96 2.23 -3.13
C ALA A 51 10.66 0.87 -3.04
N ALA A 52 10.54 0.02 -4.07
CA ALA A 52 11.20 -1.27 -4.14
C ALA A 52 12.71 -1.13 -4.36
N GLU A 53 13.16 -0.19 -5.19
CA GLU A 53 14.58 0.12 -5.41
C GLU A 53 15.26 0.61 -4.12
N ASN A 54 14.54 1.38 -3.30
CA ASN A 54 15.01 1.90 -2.02
C ASN A 54 14.68 0.99 -0.83
N PHE A 55 14.28 -0.26 -1.09
CA PHE A 55 13.83 -1.17 -0.05
C PHE A 55 14.91 -1.43 1.00
N ARG A 56 14.49 -1.35 2.26
CA ARG A 56 15.21 -1.85 3.42
C ARG A 56 14.22 -2.61 4.29
N ALA A 57 14.61 -3.82 4.69
CA ALA A 57 13.80 -4.66 5.54
C ALA A 57 13.39 -3.90 6.81
N MET A 58 12.13 -4.06 7.19
CA MET A 58 11.60 -3.49 8.41
C MET A 58 11.95 -4.37 9.60
N GLU A 59 12.38 -3.74 10.68
CA GLU A 59 12.48 -4.40 11.98
C GLU A 59 11.09 -4.82 12.46
N TYR A 60 11.03 -5.87 13.30
CA TYR A 60 9.75 -6.41 13.78
C TYR A 60 8.86 -5.32 14.42
N ALA A 61 9.45 -4.41 15.19
CA ALA A 61 8.72 -3.31 15.82
C ALA A 61 8.10 -2.34 14.80
N GLU A 62 8.81 -2.02 13.71
CA GLU A 62 8.27 -1.18 12.62
C GLU A 62 7.08 -1.88 11.95
N GLN A 63 7.17 -3.20 11.70
CA GLN A 63 6.08 -3.97 11.10
C GLN A 63 4.83 -3.96 12.00
N GLN A 64 4.99 -4.14 13.31
CA GLN A 64 3.88 -4.07 14.26
C GLN A 64 3.22 -2.68 14.28
N ALA A 65 4.01 -1.60 14.13
CA ALA A 65 3.46 -0.26 14.03
C ALA A 65 2.60 -0.08 12.77
N VAL A 66 3.03 -0.63 11.63
CA VAL A 66 2.24 -0.62 10.38
C VAL A 66 0.92 -1.36 10.56
N VAL A 67 0.96 -2.56 11.16
CA VAL A 67 -0.26 -3.36 11.41
C VAL A 67 -1.22 -2.63 12.34
N LYS A 68 -0.71 -2.01 13.42
CA LYS A 68 -1.53 -1.24 14.36
C LYS A 68 -2.21 -0.04 13.69
N ALA A 69 -1.47 0.70 12.86
CA ALA A 69 -2.01 1.85 12.13
C ALA A 69 -3.05 1.45 11.07
N ALA A 70 -3.05 0.19 10.61
CA ALA A 70 -3.99 -0.28 9.59
C ALA A 70 -5.44 -0.36 10.09
N VAL A 71 -5.67 -0.39 11.40
CA VAL A 71 -7.02 -0.39 12.01
C VAL A 71 -7.80 0.89 11.66
N ASP A 72 -7.10 1.99 11.41
CA ASP A 72 -7.72 3.29 11.11
C ASP A 72 -8.20 3.38 9.65
N TYR A 73 -7.82 2.44 8.79
CA TYR A 73 -8.26 2.43 7.39
C TYR A 73 -9.68 1.87 7.24
N GLN A 74 -10.46 2.47 6.35
CA GLN A 74 -11.78 1.96 5.98
C GLN A 74 -11.62 0.66 5.17
N PRO A 75 -12.21 -0.46 5.60
CA PRO A 75 -12.21 -1.70 4.82
C PRO A 75 -12.94 -1.52 3.49
N LEU A 76 -12.38 -2.09 2.40
CA LEU A 76 -13.03 -2.09 1.09
C LEU A 76 -14.28 -2.98 1.05
N PHE A 77 -14.34 -3.98 1.93
CA PHE A 77 -15.45 -4.91 2.04
C PHE A 77 -16.00 -4.86 3.47
N ALA A 78 -17.31 -4.81 3.61
CA ALA A 78 -17.95 -4.94 4.92
C ALA A 78 -17.71 -6.35 5.48
N PRO A 79 -17.55 -6.51 6.80
CA PRO A 79 -17.63 -7.82 7.44
C PRO A 79 -18.98 -8.49 7.09
N ALA A 80 -18.95 -9.80 6.87
CA ALA A 80 -20.15 -10.61 6.66
C ALA A 80 -20.97 -10.74 7.95
#